data_AF-A0A0M4TYM3-F1
#
_entry.id   AF-A0A0M4TYM3-F1
#
_cell.length_a   1.000
_cell.length_b   1.000
_cell.length_c   1.000
_cell.angle_alpha   90.00
_cell.angle_beta   90.00
_cell.angle_gamma   90.00
#
_symmetry.space_group_name_H-M   'P 1'
#
loop_
_entity.id
_entity.type
_entity.pdbx_description
1 polymer ?
#
loop_
_entity_poly.entity_id
_entity_poly.type
_entity_poly.pdbx_seq_one_letter_code
_entity_poly.pdbx_strand_id
1 'polypeptide(L)'
;MMNNFDNEIEFEEDFLAEEEDEEIEGDFVSDTLYIQPGASKSIAKFPLAFTVPDKLTPIIVEGCTITWTKPALQCFGEIQQGAKVKNIPYGSLRNFLQVVLKDAARIEPEIGLSKYAFNSAKGDKLPEPFVYFNGGNEEEINRMLRPIINDWLTTYLKSFAEKENISIKIIERLEDLQEKGELIKVSPFKSQVLPWDWNKETNTTKPKDKYAYRMLADYVAREISGKFIFPGLRPMKRVIFSNGTFTSGIAELITDPISLDGTKGKFSFVVRLEVITYPSLHQPLLKVDVSKRRWLTQLKAPEYDRRNISGFIFSQEHSDRAFSYQVKAERDKNSKNAKTNKEEKVKWVWRTDKDFEILRRKLNLGSSSDGQEIAFGLASTDNCEVLLTYRNGLQDNSEDDEETSVRYGIETGVPEIDKLDAFEAIAKILQPLGIEILKDYKKVPSTHKLDDTASRMINLPTLLGGVLEALETNTNLEFTPKYLDQLNDKQIDDLLSKHFGIRLEGIHWGIKALQFKGRTKNQTDELQGIIQANQAAMQRLYPNERPLLFIFYEAHLQPEAKLLQKITKLLWGDTLDIKN
;
A
#
# COMPACT_ATOMS: atom_id res chain seq x y z
N MET A 1 0.51 37.05 -58.30
CA MET A 1 -0.73 37.83 -58.50
C MET A 1 -1.72 37.24 -57.49
N MET A 2 -2.24 37.93 -56.46
CA MET A 2 -2.86 39.28 -56.40
C MET A 2 -4.06 39.38 -57.36
N ASN A 3 -5.26 39.86 -57.03
CA ASN A 3 -5.91 40.43 -55.81
C ASN A 3 -7.46 40.35 -56.06
N ASN A 4 -8.44 40.47 -55.15
CA ASN A 4 -8.59 40.46 -53.68
C ASN A 4 -10.13 40.46 -53.35
N PHE A 5 -10.52 40.28 -52.07
CA PHE A 5 -11.84 40.66 -51.48
C PHE A 5 -13.10 39.88 -51.95
N ASP A 6 -14.25 39.82 -51.24
CA ASP A 6 -14.59 40.15 -49.83
C ASP A 6 -15.89 39.43 -49.36
N ASN A 7 -16.01 39.25 -48.04
CA ASN A 7 -17.19 39.31 -47.12
C ASN A 7 -18.60 38.72 -47.43
N GLU A 8 -19.39 38.73 -46.34
CA GLU A 8 -20.87 38.65 -46.19
C GLU A 8 -21.48 37.23 -46.05
N ILE A 9 -21.86 36.84 -44.82
CA ILE A 9 -23.20 36.93 -44.17
C ILE A 9 -23.97 35.61 -44.41
N GLU A 10 -24.00 34.68 -43.46
CA GLU A 10 -24.79 34.66 -42.21
C GLU A 10 -26.26 34.31 -42.46
N PHE A 11 -26.71 33.16 -41.96
CA PHE A 11 -28.05 32.94 -41.40
C PHE A 11 -28.09 31.64 -40.58
N GLU A 12 -28.84 31.66 -39.47
CA GLU A 12 -29.23 30.49 -38.67
C GLU A 12 -30.51 29.87 -39.26
N GLU A 13 -30.74 28.57 -39.04
CA GLU A 13 -32.09 28.08 -38.70
C GLU A 13 -32.02 26.68 -38.05
N ASP A 14 -32.80 26.48 -36.97
CA ASP A 14 -32.96 25.18 -36.31
C ASP A 14 -33.78 24.22 -37.17
N PHE A 15 -33.49 22.92 -37.09
CA PHE A 15 -34.53 21.90 -37.25
C PHE A 15 -34.37 20.78 -36.23
N LEU A 16 -35.37 20.66 -35.35
CA LEU A 16 -35.57 19.48 -34.52
C LEU A 16 -36.04 18.32 -35.40
N ALA A 17 -35.54 17.13 -35.12
CA ALA A 17 -36.14 15.87 -35.55
C ALA A 17 -36.36 15.02 -34.30
N GLU A 18 -37.61 14.59 -34.10
CA GLU A 18 -37.98 13.62 -33.08
C GLU A 18 -37.69 12.22 -33.65
N GLU A 19 -37.05 11.35 -32.88
CA GLU A 19 -37.00 9.91 -33.19
C GLU A 19 -37.94 9.19 -32.19
N GLU A 20 -38.87 8.41 -32.72
CA GLU A 20 -39.97 7.79 -31.98
C GLU A 20 -39.53 6.51 -31.26
N ASP A 21 -40.14 6.21 -30.10
CA ASP A 21 -39.91 4.97 -29.35
C ASP A 21 -40.54 3.75 -30.07
N GLU A 22 -39.74 2.93 -30.77
CA GLU A 22 -40.16 1.57 -31.17
C GLU A 22 -39.92 0.57 -30.01
N GLU A 23 -41.00 0.22 -29.30
CA GLU A 23 -41.00 -0.90 -28.34
C GLU A 23 -40.79 -2.25 -29.07
N ILE A 24 -39.59 -2.82 -28.96
CA ILE A 24 -39.32 -4.20 -29.37
C ILE A 24 -39.10 -5.06 -28.11
N GLU A 25 -40.14 -5.82 -27.71
CA GLU A 25 -40.00 -6.94 -26.78
C GLU A 25 -39.15 -8.05 -27.43
N GLY A 26 -37.83 -7.95 -27.28
CA GLY A 26 -36.86 -8.94 -27.72
C GLY A 26 -36.15 -9.60 -26.54
N ASP A 27 -36.63 -10.76 -26.11
CA ASP A 27 -36.01 -11.57 -25.05
C ASP A 27 -34.69 -12.20 -25.53
N PHE A 28 -33.64 -11.38 -25.57
CA PHE A 28 -32.27 -11.78 -25.90
C PHE A 28 -31.36 -11.59 -24.69
N VAL A 29 -31.25 -12.66 -23.89
CA VAL A 29 -30.11 -12.86 -22.99
C VAL A 29 -28.84 -12.95 -23.86
N SER A 30 -28.08 -11.86 -23.95
CA SER A 30 -26.83 -11.85 -24.71
C SER A 30 -25.69 -12.48 -23.90
N ASP A 31 -24.94 -13.39 -24.52
CA ASP A 31 -23.79 -14.10 -23.92
C ASP A 31 -22.55 -13.20 -23.71
N THR A 32 -22.75 -11.90 -23.45
CA THR A 32 -21.69 -10.89 -23.40
C THR A 32 -21.28 -10.62 -21.96
N LEU A 33 -20.42 -11.47 -21.40
CA LEU A 33 -19.91 -11.41 -20.01
C LEU A 33 -19.05 -10.14 -19.66
N TYR A 34 -18.94 -9.18 -20.58
CA TYR A 34 -18.25 -7.90 -20.38
C TYR A 34 -18.76 -6.85 -21.37
N ILE A 35 -19.15 -5.67 -20.87
CA ILE A 35 -19.57 -4.53 -21.70
C ILE A 35 -18.43 -3.51 -21.78
N GLN A 36 -18.05 -3.10 -23.00
CA GLN A 36 -17.04 -2.05 -23.19
C GLN A 36 -17.59 -0.68 -22.73
N PRO A 37 -16.80 0.17 -22.01
CA PRO A 37 -17.28 1.45 -21.51
C PRO A 37 -17.54 2.49 -22.61
N GLY A 38 -18.81 2.68 -22.97
CA GLY A 38 -19.27 3.83 -23.75
C GLY A 38 -19.27 5.16 -22.95
N ALA A 39 -19.59 6.27 -23.63
CA ALA A 39 -19.67 7.61 -23.05
C ALA A 39 -20.87 7.74 -22.09
N SER A 40 -20.70 7.29 -20.84
CA SER A 40 -21.77 7.19 -19.85
C SER A 40 -22.17 8.54 -19.21
N LYS A 41 -23.49 8.79 -19.15
CA LYS A 41 -24.07 9.89 -18.38
C LYS A 41 -24.01 9.55 -16.88
N SER A 42 -23.59 10.51 -16.04
CA SER A 42 -23.47 10.33 -14.59
C SER A 42 -24.85 10.24 -13.90
N ILE A 43 -25.35 9.03 -13.65
CA ILE A 43 -26.68 8.79 -13.05
C ILE A 43 -26.75 9.25 -11.58
N ALA A 44 -25.85 8.73 -10.73
CA ALA A 44 -25.76 9.10 -9.31
C ALA A 44 -24.36 8.80 -8.73
N LYS A 45 -24.08 9.27 -7.52
CA LYS A 45 -22.81 9.03 -6.80
C LYS A 45 -23.02 8.06 -5.63
N PHE A 46 -22.63 6.82 -5.83
CA PHE A 46 -22.70 5.77 -4.81
C PHE A 46 -21.35 5.67 -4.06
N PRO A 47 -21.31 5.79 -2.73
CA PRO A 47 -20.12 5.47 -1.96
C PRO A 47 -19.98 3.94 -1.85
N LEU A 48 -18.96 3.35 -2.49
CA LEU A 48 -18.63 1.92 -2.36
C LEU A 48 -18.00 1.64 -0.99
N ALA A 49 -18.79 1.75 0.07
CA ALA A 49 -18.38 1.57 1.45
C ALA A 49 -19.51 1.03 2.33
N PHE A 50 -19.15 0.22 3.32
CA PHE A 50 -20.03 -0.24 4.38
C PHE A 50 -19.77 0.53 5.67
N THR A 51 -20.80 0.66 6.48
CA THR A 51 -20.80 1.24 7.83
C THR A 51 -21.23 0.20 8.86
N VAL A 52 -20.97 0.48 10.13
CA VAL A 52 -21.30 -0.41 11.25
C VAL A 52 -22.20 0.35 12.24
N PRO A 53 -23.39 -0.16 12.60
CA PRO A 53 -24.24 0.48 13.60
C PRO A 53 -23.62 0.46 15.01
N ASP A 54 -23.74 1.56 15.76
CA ASP A 54 -23.30 1.68 17.16
C ASP A 54 -23.88 0.61 18.11
N LYS A 55 -25.00 -0.01 17.72
CA LYS A 55 -25.73 -1.04 18.48
C LYS A 55 -25.52 -2.46 17.94
N LEU A 56 -24.45 -2.69 17.17
CA LEU A 56 -24.14 -4.02 16.65
C LEU A 56 -23.91 -5.03 17.79
N THR A 57 -24.53 -6.21 17.69
CA THR A 57 -24.17 -7.36 18.52
C THR A 57 -22.67 -7.69 18.34
N PRO A 58 -21.86 -7.82 19.40
CA PRO A 58 -20.42 -8.02 19.26
C PRO A 58 -20.04 -9.20 18.36
N ILE A 59 -19.35 -8.92 17.25
CA ILE A 59 -18.71 -9.93 16.41
C ILE A 59 -17.44 -10.36 17.13
N ILE A 60 -17.46 -11.58 17.67
CA ILE A 60 -16.34 -12.17 18.40
C ILE A 60 -15.71 -13.27 17.53
N VAL A 61 -14.39 -13.22 17.39
CA VAL A 61 -13.58 -14.29 16.80
C VAL A 61 -12.85 -15.02 17.93
N GLU A 62 -12.94 -16.35 17.91
CA GLU A 62 -12.30 -17.27 18.85
C GLU A 62 -11.45 -18.30 18.10
N GLY A 63 -10.40 -18.78 18.75
CA GLY A 63 -9.49 -19.78 18.19
C GLY A 63 -8.14 -19.75 18.88
N CYS A 64 -7.08 -20.10 18.14
CA CYS A 64 -5.74 -20.25 18.69
C CYS A 64 -4.73 -19.22 18.14
N THR A 65 -3.72 -18.92 18.95
CA THR A 65 -2.53 -18.15 18.56
C THR A 65 -1.28 -19.01 18.64
N ILE A 66 -0.27 -18.76 17.79
CA ILE A 66 1.09 -19.28 17.99
C ILE A 66 1.99 -18.15 18.47
N THR A 67 2.75 -18.42 19.53
CA THR A 67 3.87 -17.62 20.03
C THR A 67 5.16 -18.45 19.98
N TRP A 68 6.31 -17.81 19.82
CA TRP A 68 7.59 -18.45 20.17
C TRP A 68 7.75 -18.41 21.69
N THR A 69 8.37 -19.43 22.28
CA THR A 69 8.70 -19.39 23.71
C THR A 69 9.90 -18.47 23.99
N LYS A 70 10.09 -18.04 25.24
CA LYS A 70 11.27 -17.24 25.61
C LYS A 70 12.60 -17.97 25.32
N PRO A 71 12.77 -19.28 25.62
CA PRO A 71 13.95 -20.04 25.20
C PRO A 71 14.19 -20.03 23.68
N ALA A 72 13.15 -20.22 22.87
CA ALA A 72 13.27 -20.17 21.40
C ALA A 72 13.75 -18.79 20.92
N LEU A 73 13.14 -17.70 21.40
CA LEU A 73 13.57 -16.33 21.07
C LEU A 73 14.97 -15.99 21.56
N GLN A 74 15.46 -16.61 22.64
CA GLN A 74 16.85 -16.47 23.07
C GLN A 74 17.81 -17.13 22.08
N CYS A 75 17.56 -18.38 21.67
CA CYS A 75 18.35 -19.07 20.64
C CYS A 75 18.34 -18.32 19.28
N PHE A 76 17.18 -17.82 18.83
CA PHE A 76 17.09 -16.98 17.63
C PHE A 76 17.82 -15.64 17.80
N GLY A 77 17.78 -15.05 19.00
CA GLY A 77 18.56 -13.86 19.33
C GLY A 77 20.07 -14.12 19.27
N GLU A 78 20.55 -15.27 19.77
CA GLU A 78 21.96 -15.70 19.67
C GLU A 78 22.39 -15.84 18.20
N ILE A 79 21.56 -16.46 17.36
CA ILE A 79 21.75 -16.57 15.90
C ILE A 79 21.94 -15.18 15.25
N GLN A 80 21.04 -14.22 15.53
CA GLN A 80 21.13 -12.88 14.94
C GLN A 80 22.39 -12.12 15.42
N GLN A 81 22.70 -12.21 16.71
CA GLN A 81 23.85 -11.51 17.31
C GLN A 81 25.19 -12.08 16.83
N GLY A 82 25.33 -13.42 16.76
CA GLY A 82 26.59 -14.09 16.42
C GLY A 82 27.11 -13.77 15.02
N ALA A 83 26.23 -13.87 14.00
CA ALA A 83 26.61 -13.60 12.61
C ALA A 83 26.46 -12.12 12.19
N LYS A 84 25.98 -11.24 13.07
CA LYS A 84 25.60 -9.83 12.77
C LYS A 84 24.61 -9.70 11.59
N VAL A 85 23.87 -10.76 11.28
CA VAL A 85 22.91 -10.82 10.17
C VAL A 85 21.71 -9.92 10.44
N LYS A 86 21.23 -9.25 9.39
CA LYS A 86 20.04 -8.39 9.52
C LYS A 86 18.81 -9.22 9.91
N ASN A 87 18.56 -10.31 9.17
CA ASN A 87 17.36 -11.14 9.27
C ASN A 87 17.75 -12.63 9.30
N ILE A 88 17.02 -13.42 10.09
CA ILE A 88 16.96 -14.89 10.02
C ILE A 88 16.19 -15.29 8.73
N PRO A 89 16.39 -16.49 8.13
CA PRO A 89 15.57 -16.99 7.01
C PRO A 89 14.11 -17.32 7.43
N TYR A 90 13.37 -16.34 7.94
CA TYR A 90 12.00 -16.51 8.44
C TYR A 90 10.94 -16.54 7.32
N GLY A 91 11.25 -15.99 6.14
CA GLY A 91 10.35 -15.97 4.98
C GLY A 91 10.00 -17.37 4.46
N SER A 92 10.91 -18.34 4.60
CA SER A 92 10.63 -19.72 4.22
C SER A 92 9.57 -20.38 5.12
N LEU A 93 9.72 -20.26 6.46
CA LEU A 93 8.71 -20.75 7.39
C LEU A 93 7.37 -20.04 7.19
N ARG A 94 7.36 -18.71 7.03
CA ARG A 94 6.16 -17.94 6.71
C ARG A 94 5.38 -18.53 5.53
N ASN A 95 6.07 -18.90 4.44
CA ASN A 95 5.40 -19.36 3.23
C ASN A 95 4.91 -20.81 3.35
N PHE A 96 5.62 -21.67 4.09
CA PHE A 96 5.07 -22.99 4.46
C PHE A 96 3.79 -22.86 5.29
N LEU A 97 3.78 -21.95 6.27
CA LEU A 97 2.61 -21.66 7.09
C LEU A 97 1.45 -21.11 6.23
N GLN A 98 1.74 -20.25 5.26
CA GLN A 98 0.72 -19.69 4.35
C GLN A 98 0.02 -20.75 3.47
N VAL A 99 0.74 -21.79 3.02
CA VAL A 99 0.14 -22.90 2.24
C VAL A 99 -0.65 -23.85 3.14
N VAL A 100 -0.02 -24.36 4.20
CA VAL A 100 -0.61 -25.45 5.00
C VAL A 100 -1.72 -24.97 5.94
N LEU A 101 -1.59 -23.77 6.54
CA LEU A 101 -2.54 -23.29 7.53
C LEU A 101 -3.76 -22.61 6.88
N LYS A 102 -4.70 -23.41 6.37
CA LYS A 102 -5.97 -22.94 5.77
C LYS A 102 -6.69 -21.92 6.67
N ASP A 103 -6.85 -22.26 7.94
CA ASP A 103 -7.66 -21.49 8.89
C ASP A 103 -6.85 -20.48 9.72
N ALA A 104 -5.58 -20.26 9.36
CA ALA A 104 -4.77 -19.18 9.94
C ALA A 104 -5.34 -17.82 9.51
N ALA A 105 -6.16 -17.22 10.37
CA ALA A 105 -6.69 -15.87 10.31
C ALA A 105 -5.64 -14.87 9.78
N ARG A 106 -4.42 -14.92 10.34
CA ARG A 106 -3.29 -14.06 10.01
C ARG A 106 -1.96 -14.75 10.32
N ILE A 107 -0.95 -14.47 9.49
CA ILE A 107 0.47 -14.77 9.74
C ILE A 107 1.23 -13.43 9.68
N GLU A 108 2.11 -13.16 10.65
CA GLU A 108 2.87 -11.90 10.69
C GLU A 108 4.07 -11.90 9.72
N PRO A 109 4.44 -10.75 9.12
CA PRO A 109 5.45 -10.71 8.05
C PRO A 109 6.85 -11.22 8.45
N GLU A 110 7.25 -11.00 9.70
CA GLU A 110 8.51 -11.48 10.29
C GLU A 110 8.32 -12.73 11.17
N ILE A 111 7.11 -13.31 11.18
CA ILE A 111 6.69 -14.45 12.02
C ILE A 111 7.23 -14.41 13.47
N GLY A 112 7.19 -13.24 14.12
CA GLY A 112 7.64 -13.08 15.51
C GLY A 112 9.16 -13.12 15.72
N LEU A 113 9.97 -13.19 14.65
CA LEU A 113 11.43 -13.21 14.66
C LEU A 113 12.04 -11.84 14.36
N SER A 114 11.41 -10.78 14.89
CA SER A 114 11.86 -9.39 14.73
C SER A 114 12.95 -9.03 15.74
N LYS A 115 13.76 -8.01 15.42
CA LYS A 115 14.75 -7.45 16.37
C LYS A 115 14.10 -6.95 17.67
N TYR A 116 12.83 -6.53 17.63
CA TYR A 116 12.07 -6.16 18.82
C TYR A 116 11.74 -7.37 19.70
N ALA A 117 11.32 -8.48 19.09
CA ALA A 117 10.96 -9.71 19.80
C ALA A 117 12.17 -10.33 20.55
N PHE A 118 13.36 -10.35 19.93
CA PHE A 118 14.58 -10.83 20.60
C PHE A 118 14.98 -9.94 21.79
N ASN A 119 14.74 -8.62 21.70
CA ASN A 119 14.97 -7.70 22.80
C ASN A 119 13.92 -7.88 23.92
N SER A 120 12.64 -8.10 23.60
CA SER A 120 11.60 -8.33 24.61
C SER A 120 11.78 -9.66 25.35
N ALA A 121 12.34 -10.69 24.69
CA ALA A 121 12.65 -11.98 25.30
C ALA A 121 13.76 -11.93 26.39
N LYS A 122 14.50 -10.82 26.48
CA LYS A 122 15.49 -10.56 27.55
C LYS A 122 14.88 -9.91 28.81
N GLY A 123 13.57 -9.66 28.85
CA GLY A 123 12.87 -9.09 30.00
C GLY A 123 11.52 -9.75 30.27
N ASP A 124 10.69 -9.14 31.11
CA ASP A 124 9.47 -9.76 31.63
C ASP A 124 8.36 -9.91 30.58
N LYS A 125 8.33 -9.04 29.56
CA LYS A 125 7.33 -9.04 28.48
C LYS A 125 7.11 -10.44 27.90
N LEU A 126 5.85 -10.78 27.67
CA LEU A 126 5.47 -11.99 26.94
C LEU A 126 5.79 -11.83 25.44
N PRO A 127 6.18 -12.92 24.75
CA PRO A 127 6.29 -12.94 23.28
C PRO A 127 4.97 -12.54 22.60
N GLU A 128 5.03 -11.73 21.54
CA GLU A 128 3.84 -11.40 20.75
C GLU A 128 3.44 -12.58 19.83
N PRO A 129 2.13 -12.86 19.65
CA PRO A 129 1.67 -13.87 18.69
C PRO A 129 2.05 -13.54 17.25
N PHE A 130 2.43 -14.58 16.50
CA PHE A 130 2.84 -14.46 15.09
C PHE A 130 1.96 -15.21 14.09
N VAL A 131 1.09 -16.10 14.58
CA VAL A 131 -0.05 -16.65 13.82
C VAL A 131 -1.29 -16.58 14.69
N TYR A 132 -2.44 -16.33 14.05
CA TYR A 132 -3.77 -16.36 14.61
C TYR A 132 -4.60 -17.34 13.77
N PHE A 133 -5.44 -18.18 14.39
CA PHE A 133 -6.34 -19.15 13.76
C PHE A 133 -7.79 -18.89 14.17
N ASN A 134 -8.74 -19.11 13.26
CA ASN A 134 -10.15 -19.20 13.64
C ASN A 134 -10.44 -20.67 14.01
N GLY A 135 -10.83 -20.93 15.25
CA GLY A 135 -10.98 -22.30 15.76
C GLY A 135 -9.66 -23.10 15.87
N GLY A 136 -9.79 -24.43 15.80
CA GLY A 136 -8.71 -25.40 15.99
C GLY A 136 -8.37 -25.65 17.48
N ASN A 137 -7.94 -26.88 17.80
CA ASN A 137 -7.40 -27.21 19.13
C ASN A 137 -5.85 -27.26 19.12
N GLU A 138 -5.25 -27.18 20.31
CA GLU A 138 -3.79 -27.11 20.48
C GLU A 138 -3.07 -28.36 19.96
N GLU A 139 -3.64 -29.55 20.15
CA GLU A 139 -3.03 -30.82 19.73
C GLU A 139 -2.95 -30.94 18.19
N GLU A 140 -4.03 -30.61 17.50
CA GLU A 140 -4.10 -30.59 16.04
C GLU A 140 -3.13 -29.57 15.43
N ILE A 141 -3.09 -28.37 16.00
CA ILE A 141 -2.21 -27.29 15.55
C ILE A 141 -0.74 -27.70 15.77
N ASN A 142 -0.37 -28.21 16.95
CA ASN A 142 0.98 -28.70 17.20
C ASN A 142 1.36 -29.87 16.29
N ARG A 143 0.46 -30.85 16.09
CA ARG A 143 0.67 -31.99 15.17
C ARG A 143 0.92 -31.55 13.73
N MET A 144 0.18 -30.55 13.25
CA MET A 144 0.33 -29.96 11.91
C MET A 144 1.63 -29.16 11.77
N LEU A 145 2.01 -28.39 12.79
CA LEU A 145 3.20 -27.54 12.78
C LEU A 145 4.51 -28.32 12.92
N ARG A 146 4.53 -29.42 13.69
CA ARG A 146 5.76 -30.15 14.04
C ARG A 146 6.61 -30.53 12.81
N PRO A 147 6.07 -31.16 11.73
CA PRO A 147 6.86 -31.48 10.54
C PRO A 147 7.27 -30.24 9.73
N ILE A 148 6.45 -29.17 9.71
CA ILE A 148 6.75 -27.93 8.98
C ILE A 148 7.96 -27.22 9.60
N ILE A 149 7.95 -27.06 10.91
CA ILE A 149 9.04 -26.44 11.66
C ILE A 149 10.30 -27.29 11.56
N ASN A 150 10.19 -28.62 11.60
CA ASN A 150 11.34 -29.52 11.44
C ASN A 150 11.97 -29.41 10.03
N ASP A 151 11.17 -29.40 8.96
CA ASP A 151 11.65 -29.18 7.58
C ASP A 151 12.33 -27.80 7.44
N TRP A 152 11.80 -26.77 8.11
CA TRP A 152 12.41 -25.44 8.13
C TRP A 152 13.75 -25.38 8.90
N LEU A 153 13.81 -25.93 10.11
CA LEU A 153 15.03 -25.97 10.93
C LEU A 153 16.14 -26.69 10.18
N THR A 154 15.86 -27.90 9.68
CA THR A 154 16.84 -28.77 9.01
C THR A 154 17.25 -28.29 7.61
N THR A 155 16.31 -27.82 6.79
CA THR A 155 16.58 -27.48 5.37
C THR A 155 16.99 -26.02 5.15
N TYR A 156 16.50 -25.09 5.99
CA TYR A 156 16.71 -23.65 5.76
C TYR A 156 17.53 -22.97 6.86
N LEU A 157 17.26 -23.26 8.15
CA LEU A 157 17.99 -22.60 9.23
C LEU A 157 19.39 -23.19 9.42
N LYS A 158 19.56 -24.51 9.31
CA LYS A 158 20.86 -25.20 9.43
C LYS A 158 21.84 -24.81 8.33
N SER A 159 21.43 -24.88 7.07
CA SER A 159 22.26 -24.43 5.93
C SER A 159 22.54 -22.93 5.93
N PHE A 160 21.69 -22.11 6.55
CA PHE A 160 21.98 -20.70 6.83
C PHE A 160 23.02 -20.56 7.95
N ALA A 161 22.89 -21.33 9.04
CA ALA A 161 23.84 -21.32 10.15
C ALA A 161 25.25 -21.73 9.71
N GLU A 162 25.37 -22.79 8.90
CA GLU A 162 26.62 -23.23 8.28
C GLU A 162 27.24 -22.13 7.42
N LYS A 163 26.45 -21.50 6.54
CA LYS A 163 26.92 -20.46 5.63
C LYS A 163 27.39 -19.19 6.36
N GLU A 164 26.71 -18.78 7.42
CA GLU A 164 27.03 -17.57 8.19
C GLU A 164 27.93 -17.86 9.41
N ASN A 165 28.53 -19.06 9.48
CA ASN A 165 29.46 -19.53 10.53
C ASN A 165 28.91 -19.42 11.97
N ILE A 166 27.63 -19.79 12.15
CA ILE A 166 26.94 -19.83 13.44
C ILE A 166 27.20 -21.19 14.11
N SER A 167 27.35 -21.20 15.44
CA SER A 167 27.57 -22.43 16.19
C SER A 167 26.39 -23.40 16.07
N ILE A 168 26.65 -24.62 15.59
CA ILE A 168 25.65 -25.69 15.44
C ILE A 168 24.89 -25.99 16.75
N LYS A 169 25.53 -25.77 17.91
CA LYS A 169 24.93 -25.93 19.25
C LYS A 169 23.69 -25.08 19.50
N ILE A 170 23.52 -23.98 18.76
CA ILE A 170 22.31 -23.14 18.87
C ILE A 170 21.17 -23.74 18.04
N ILE A 171 21.48 -24.45 16.95
CA ILE A 171 20.52 -25.22 16.15
C ILE A 171 20.12 -26.49 16.89
N GLU A 172 21.08 -27.22 17.46
CA GLU A 172 20.84 -28.38 18.33
C GLU A 172 19.89 -28.01 19.48
N ARG A 173 20.08 -26.85 20.13
CA ARG A 173 19.15 -26.32 21.16
C ARG A 173 17.74 -25.99 20.64
N LEU A 174 17.58 -25.63 19.37
CA LEU A 174 16.27 -25.39 18.75
C LEU A 174 15.57 -26.70 18.36
N GLU A 175 16.35 -27.69 17.89
CA GLU A 175 15.91 -29.06 17.63
C GLU A 175 15.44 -29.71 18.95
N ASP A 176 16.22 -29.60 20.03
CA ASP A 176 15.88 -30.02 21.41
C ASP A 176 14.53 -29.46 21.90
N LEU A 177 14.32 -28.14 21.73
CA LEU A 177 13.07 -27.46 22.11
C LEU A 177 11.89 -27.95 21.24
N GLN A 178 12.13 -28.26 19.97
CA GLN A 178 11.10 -28.75 19.04
C GLN A 178 10.72 -30.21 19.34
N GLU A 179 11.66 -31.03 19.81
CA GLU A 179 11.38 -32.39 20.25
C GLU A 179 10.53 -32.40 21.52
N LYS A 180 10.86 -31.56 22.50
CA LYS A 180 10.17 -31.41 23.80
C LYS A 180 8.80 -30.70 23.70
N GLY A 181 8.50 -30.05 22.58
CA GLY A 181 7.30 -29.22 22.43
C GLY A 181 7.41 -27.84 23.08
N GLU A 182 8.64 -27.40 23.41
CA GLU A 182 8.96 -26.15 24.10
C GLU A 182 9.39 -25.01 23.15
N LEU A 183 9.44 -25.25 21.83
CA LEU A 183 9.87 -24.22 20.86
C LEU A 183 8.77 -23.17 20.60
N ILE A 184 7.54 -23.64 20.38
CA ILE A 184 6.35 -22.83 20.18
C ILE A 184 5.40 -23.03 21.36
N LYS A 185 4.55 -22.04 21.62
CA LYS A 185 3.39 -22.17 22.49
C LYS A 185 2.14 -21.79 21.71
N VAL A 186 1.19 -22.72 21.63
CA VAL A 186 -0.17 -22.42 21.20
C VAL A 186 -0.93 -21.83 22.40
N SER A 187 -1.87 -20.92 22.18
CA SER A 187 -2.73 -20.40 23.26
C SER A 187 -4.07 -19.94 22.71
N PRO A 188 -5.20 -20.24 23.39
CA PRO A 188 -6.50 -19.76 22.96
C PRO A 188 -6.58 -18.23 23.03
N PHE A 189 -7.30 -17.62 22.10
CA PHE A 189 -7.64 -16.20 22.13
C PHE A 189 -9.12 -15.97 21.81
N LYS A 190 -9.61 -14.83 22.29
CA LYS A 190 -10.96 -14.32 22.05
C LYS A 190 -10.84 -12.82 21.82
N SER A 191 -11.22 -12.34 20.64
CA SER A 191 -11.20 -10.90 20.34
C SER A 191 -12.46 -10.43 19.63
N GLN A 192 -12.79 -9.16 19.85
CA GLN A 192 -13.98 -8.51 19.30
C GLN A 192 -13.53 -7.76 18.05
N VAL A 193 -14.10 -8.13 16.90
CA VAL A 193 -13.82 -7.50 15.61
C VAL A 193 -14.62 -6.21 15.47
N LEU A 194 -15.88 -6.21 15.91
CA LEU A 194 -16.81 -5.07 15.93
C LEU A 194 -17.85 -5.24 17.06
N PRO A 195 -18.52 -4.16 17.52
CA PRO A 195 -18.15 -2.76 17.30
C PRO A 195 -16.82 -2.44 18.01
N TRP A 196 -16.18 -1.31 17.69
CA TRP A 196 -15.06 -0.76 18.46
C TRP A 196 -15.59 0.22 19.52
N ASP A 197 -14.80 0.46 20.56
CA ASP A 197 -15.06 1.56 21.50
C ASP A 197 -14.94 2.91 20.78
N TRP A 198 -15.41 3.99 21.39
CA TRP A 198 -15.12 5.36 20.96
C TRP A 198 -14.98 6.30 22.15
N ASN A 199 -14.24 7.40 21.97
CA ASN A 199 -14.19 8.45 22.99
C ASN A 199 -15.45 9.32 22.92
N LYS A 200 -16.12 9.53 24.05
CA LYS A 200 -17.35 10.35 24.16
C LYS A 200 -17.09 11.86 24.04
N GLU A 201 -15.86 12.31 24.25
CA GLU A 201 -15.48 13.73 24.18
C GLU A 201 -15.17 14.18 22.75
N THR A 202 -14.52 13.30 21.97
CA THR A 202 -14.06 13.58 20.60
C THR A 202 -14.86 12.86 19.53
N ASN A 203 -15.77 11.94 19.90
CA ASN A 203 -16.51 11.01 19.04
C ASN A 203 -15.64 10.15 18.10
N THR A 204 -14.32 10.12 18.31
CA THR A 204 -13.39 9.32 17.51
C THR A 204 -13.40 7.85 17.93
N THR A 205 -13.51 6.96 16.95
CA THR A 205 -13.32 5.51 17.12
C THR A 205 -12.02 5.19 17.86
N LYS A 206 -12.09 4.25 18.80
CA LYS A 206 -10.97 3.71 19.56
C LYS A 206 -10.86 2.20 19.31
N PRO A 207 -9.98 1.74 18.41
CA PRO A 207 -9.73 0.31 18.20
C PRO A 207 -9.27 -0.34 19.51
N LYS A 208 -9.68 -1.59 19.73
CA LYS A 208 -9.30 -2.38 20.92
C LYS A 208 -7.78 -2.56 21.06
N ASP A 209 -7.08 -2.71 19.94
CA ASP A 209 -5.64 -2.91 19.87
C ASP A 209 -5.06 -2.47 18.50
N LYS A 210 -3.74 -2.59 18.35
CA LYS A 210 -2.97 -2.25 17.13
C LYS A 210 -3.31 -3.10 15.89
N TYR A 211 -4.19 -4.09 16.02
CA TYR A 211 -4.53 -5.07 15.00
C TYR A 211 -5.98 -5.02 14.54
N ALA A 212 -6.90 -4.40 15.30
CA ALA A 212 -8.34 -4.36 15.03
C ALA A 212 -8.70 -3.99 13.57
N TYR A 213 -8.08 -2.95 13.00
CA TYR A 213 -8.23 -2.57 11.58
C TYR A 213 -7.99 -3.74 10.63
N ARG A 214 -6.86 -4.44 10.82
CA ARG A 214 -6.49 -5.57 9.96
C ARG A 214 -7.36 -6.79 10.23
N MET A 215 -7.75 -7.04 11.48
CA MET A 215 -8.70 -8.11 11.82
C MET A 215 -10.03 -7.94 11.07
N LEU A 216 -10.59 -6.73 11.01
CA LEU A 216 -11.83 -6.47 10.28
C LEU A 216 -11.68 -6.76 8.78
N ALA A 217 -10.59 -6.28 8.14
CA ALA A 217 -10.31 -6.58 6.73
C ALA A 217 -10.08 -8.08 6.46
N ASP A 218 -9.25 -8.76 7.27
CA ASP A 218 -8.97 -10.20 7.14
C ASP A 218 -10.21 -11.06 7.44
N TYR A 219 -11.11 -10.63 8.34
CA TYR A 219 -12.38 -11.29 8.66
C TYR A 219 -13.38 -11.18 7.51
N VAL A 220 -13.67 -9.96 7.03
CA VAL A 220 -14.60 -9.76 5.91
C VAL A 220 -14.06 -10.40 4.62
N ALA A 221 -12.75 -10.38 4.40
CA ALA A 221 -12.14 -11.11 3.29
C ALA A 221 -12.35 -12.64 3.40
N ARG A 222 -12.55 -13.22 4.58
CA ARG A 222 -12.92 -14.65 4.72
C ARG A 222 -14.38 -14.89 4.43
N GLU A 223 -15.25 -13.98 4.85
CA GLU A 223 -16.68 -14.07 4.53
C GLU A 223 -16.97 -13.90 3.04
N ILE A 224 -16.10 -13.26 2.26
CA ILE A 224 -16.22 -13.20 0.79
C ILE A 224 -15.48 -14.36 0.10
N SER A 225 -14.46 -14.92 0.74
CA SER A 225 -13.64 -16.03 0.22
C SER A 225 -14.49 -17.25 -0.11
N GLY A 226 -14.31 -17.82 -1.30
CA GLY A 226 -15.08 -19.00 -1.74
C GLY A 226 -16.56 -18.72 -2.07
N LYS A 227 -17.00 -17.46 -2.06
CA LYS A 227 -18.33 -17.05 -2.55
C LYS A 227 -18.22 -16.38 -3.92
N PHE A 228 -19.30 -16.44 -4.70
CA PHE A 228 -19.42 -15.78 -6.00
C PHE A 228 -19.74 -14.29 -5.81
N ILE A 229 -18.97 -13.41 -6.46
CA ILE A 229 -19.17 -11.94 -6.42
C ILE A 229 -19.51 -11.39 -7.80
N PHE A 230 -18.86 -11.89 -8.84
CA PHE A 230 -19.16 -11.60 -10.24
C PHE A 230 -19.96 -12.77 -10.83
N PRO A 231 -21.12 -12.55 -11.45
CA PRO A 231 -21.87 -13.60 -12.15
C PRO A 231 -21.03 -14.28 -13.23
N GLY A 232 -21.30 -15.57 -13.51
CA GLY A 232 -20.57 -16.37 -14.50
C GLY A 232 -19.12 -16.75 -14.16
N LEU A 233 -18.45 -15.99 -13.29
CA LEU A 233 -17.06 -16.26 -12.88
C LEU A 233 -16.97 -17.25 -11.72
N ARG A 234 -15.74 -17.72 -11.46
CA ARG A 234 -15.44 -18.60 -10.30
C ARG A 234 -15.41 -17.82 -8.97
N PRO A 235 -15.56 -18.52 -7.82
CA PRO A 235 -15.54 -17.90 -6.50
C PRO A 235 -14.29 -17.07 -6.19
N MET A 236 -14.44 -16.03 -5.37
CA MET A 236 -13.34 -15.13 -5.02
C MET A 236 -12.29 -15.82 -4.14
N LYS A 237 -11.03 -15.71 -4.56
CA LYS A 237 -9.85 -16.18 -3.83
C LYS A 237 -9.28 -15.07 -2.96
N ARG A 238 -9.04 -15.31 -1.67
CA ARG A 238 -8.21 -14.41 -0.83
C ARG A 238 -6.78 -14.36 -1.36
N VAL A 239 -6.18 -13.17 -1.47
CA VAL A 239 -4.76 -13.05 -1.82
C VAL A 239 -3.88 -13.21 -0.57
N ILE A 240 -3.00 -14.21 -0.59
CA ILE A 240 -2.03 -14.46 0.47
C ILE A 240 -0.70 -13.82 0.09
N PHE A 241 -0.40 -12.69 0.73
CA PHE A 241 0.82 -11.94 0.47
C PHE A 241 2.02 -12.48 1.24
N SER A 242 3.06 -12.89 0.52
CA SER A 242 4.38 -13.17 1.08
C SER A 242 4.94 -11.96 1.83
N ASN A 243 5.23 -10.87 1.11
CA ASN A 243 6.06 -9.78 1.62
C ASN A 243 5.35 -8.71 2.48
N GLY A 244 4.15 -8.99 3.00
CA GLY A 244 3.50 -8.19 4.05
C GLY A 244 3.27 -6.71 3.71
N THR A 245 3.22 -6.35 2.43
CA THR A 245 3.26 -4.97 1.91
C THR A 245 2.04 -4.09 2.19
N PHE A 246 1.04 -4.59 2.91
CA PHE A 246 -0.18 -3.86 3.22
C PHE A 246 -0.14 -3.28 4.63
N THR A 247 -0.61 -2.04 4.76
CA THR A 247 -0.82 -1.38 6.05
C THR A 247 -1.89 -2.12 6.86
N SER A 248 -1.93 -1.85 8.17
CA SER A 248 -2.90 -2.44 9.10
C SER A 248 -4.32 -1.96 8.82
N GLY A 249 -5.03 -2.65 7.91
CA GLY A 249 -6.40 -2.32 7.53
C GLY A 249 -6.84 -2.73 6.12
N ILE A 250 -5.98 -3.39 5.32
CA ILE A 250 -6.30 -3.77 3.93
C ILE A 250 -6.27 -5.29 3.75
N ALA A 251 -7.19 -5.81 2.92
CA ALA A 251 -7.14 -7.14 2.36
C ALA A 251 -7.51 -7.10 0.85
N GLU A 252 -7.01 -8.06 0.06
CA GLU A 252 -7.42 -8.24 -1.34
C GLU A 252 -8.02 -9.63 -1.56
N LEU A 253 -9.03 -9.68 -2.43
CA LEU A 253 -9.51 -10.89 -3.09
C LEU A 253 -9.40 -10.74 -4.61
N ILE A 254 -9.31 -11.86 -5.31
CA ILE A 254 -9.11 -11.93 -6.75
C ILE A 254 -9.95 -13.06 -7.36
N THR A 255 -10.46 -12.89 -8.58
CA THR A 255 -11.04 -14.00 -9.36
C THR A 255 -9.93 -14.94 -9.84
N ASP A 256 -10.28 -16.11 -10.37
CA ASP A 256 -9.34 -16.83 -11.25
C ASP A 256 -8.96 -16.00 -12.49
N PRO A 257 -7.94 -16.39 -13.26
CA PRO A 257 -7.60 -15.77 -14.54
C PRO A 257 -8.69 -15.98 -15.60
N ILE A 258 -9.07 -14.88 -16.24
CA ILE A 258 -10.12 -14.77 -17.26
C ILE A 258 -9.44 -14.53 -18.60
N SER A 259 -9.77 -15.34 -19.61
CA SER A 259 -9.54 -15.05 -21.02
C SER A 259 -10.85 -14.51 -21.63
N LEU A 260 -10.76 -13.63 -22.63
CA LEU A 260 -11.91 -13.28 -23.48
C LEU A 260 -11.71 -13.89 -24.87
N ASP A 261 -12.79 -14.28 -25.55
CA ASP A 261 -12.70 -14.84 -26.90
C ASP A 261 -12.10 -13.83 -27.89
N GLY A 262 -11.28 -14.33 -28.81
CA GLY A 262 -10.49 -13.52 -29.74
C GLY A 262 -9.29 -12.78 -29.11
N THR A 263 -9.17 -12.73 -27.78
CA THR A 263 -8.07 -12.03 -27.10
C THR A 263 -6.90 -12.95 -26.75
N LYS A 264 -5.69 -12.38 -26.64
CA LYS A 264 -4.47 -13.10 -26.22
C LYS A 264 -4.07 -12.88 -24.76
N GLY A 265 -4.52 -11.79 -24.16
CA GLY A 265 -4.22 -11.48 -22.77
C GLY A 265 -5.12 -12.26 -21.81
N LYS A 266 -4.76 -12.23 -20.52
CA LYS A 266 -5.67 -12.60 -19.43
C LYS A 266 -5.78 -11.48 -18.41
N PHE A 267 -6.86 -11.46 -17.65
CA PHE A 267 -7.00 -10.58 -16.49
C PHE A 267 -7.75 -11.27 -15.34
N SER A 268 -7.79 -10.64 -14.17
CA SER A 268 -8.68 -11.01 -13.08
C SER A 268 -9.30 -9.75 -12.47
N PHE A 269 -10.53 -9.85 -11.98
CA PHE A 269 -11.09 -8.78 -11.14
C PHE A 269 -10.53 -8.90 -9.72
N VAL A 270 -10.25 -7.76 -9.10
CA VAL A 270 -9.67 -7.63 -7.76
C VAL A 270 -10.55 -6.75 -6.91
N VAL A 271 -11.01 -7.31 -5.79
CA VAL A 271 -11.76 -6.62 -4.74
C VAL A 271 -10.78 -6.30 -3.61
N ARG A 272 -10.49 -5.02 -3.41
CA ARG A 272 -9.66 -4.51 -2.31
C ARG A 272 -10.57 -3.94 -1.23
N LEU A 273 -10.44 -4.47 -0.02
CA LEU A 273 -11.12 -4.02 1.18
C LEU A 273 -10.19 -3.12 1.99
N GLU A 274 -10.66 -1.95 2.41
CA GLU A 274 -9.87 -0.99 3.19
C GLU A 274 -10.68 -0.41 4.36
N VAL A 275 -10.16 -0.55 5.58
CA VAL A 275 -10.81 -0.05 6.80
C VAL A 275 -10.38 1.39 7.07
N ILE A 276 -11.35 2.32 7.14
CA ILE A 276 -11.13 3.77 7.26
C ILE A 276 -11.96 4.32 8.42
N THR A 277 -11.32 5.03 9.35
CA THR A 277 -12.01 5.78 10.42
C THR A 277 -12.19 7.25 10.02
N TYR A 278 -13.37 7.81 10.33
CA TYR A 278 -13.67 9.23 10.13
C TYR A 278 -13.95 9.90 11.49
N PRO A 279 -13.45 11.12 11.79
CA PRO A 279 -13.71 11.79 13.07
C PRO A 279 -15.19 12.08 13.37
N SER A 280 -16.06 11.98 12.36
CA SER A 280 -17.52 12.17 12.47
C SER A 280 -18.31 10.87 12.58
N LEU A 281 -17.66 9.72 12.72
CA LEU A 281 -18.29 8.40 12.84
C LEU A 281 -17.70 7.65 14.05
N HIS A 282 -18.55 7.11 14.91
CA HIS A 282 -18.09 6.33 16.06
C HIS A 282 -17.42 5.03 15.65
N GLN A 283 -17.90 4.39 14.56
CA GLN A 283 -17.41 3.12 14.03
C GLN A 283 -16.59 3.32 12.74
N PRO A 284 -15.69 2.38 12.39
CA PRO A 284 -14.96 2.43 11.12
C PRO A 284 -15.89 2.12 9.92
N LEU A 285 -15.55 2.70 8.77
CA LEU A 285 -16.08 2.28 7.47
C LEU A 285 -15.20 1.17 6.86
N LEU A 286 -15.82 0.31 6.06
CA LEU A 286 -15.14 -0.66 5.20
C LEU A 286 -15.35 -0.24 3.74
N LYS A 287 -14.35 0.40 3.14
CA LYS A 287 -14.32 0.79 1.73
C LYS A 287 -14.04 -0.42 0.84
N VAL A 288 -14.68 -0.45 -0.33
CA VAL A 288 -14.45 -1.40 -1.41
C VAL A 288 -13.89 -0.67 -2.62
N ASP A 289 -12.71 -1.06 -3.09
CA ASP A 289 -12.24 -0.74 -4.45
C ASP A 289 -12.33 -1.99 -5.33
N VAL A 290 -12.98 -1.87 -6.48
CA VAL A 290 -12.99 -2.92 -7.52
C VAL A 290 -12.09 -2.50 -8.67
N SER A 291 -11.18 -3.37 -9.09
CA SER A 291 -10.13 -3.08 -10.08
C SER A 291 -9.80 -4.28 -10.97
N LYS A 292 -9.17 -4.04 -12.12
CA LYS A 292 -8.78 -5.06 -13.11
C LYS A 292 -7.27 -5.28 -13.06
N ARG A 293 -6.82 -6.51 -12.81
CA ARG A 293 -5.40 -6.91 -12.78
C ARG A 293 -5.10 -7.75 -14.03
N ARG A 294 -4.35 -7.18 -14.97
CA ARG A 294 -3.92 -7.90 -16.20
C ARG A 294 -2.72 -8.80 -15.93
N TRP A 295 -2.63 -9.89 -16.67
CA TRP A 295 -1.54 -10.86 -16.59
C TRP A 295 -0.63 -10.73 -17.82
N LEU A 296 0.68 -10.79 -17.60
CA LEU A 296 1.70 -10.57 -18.62
C LEU A 296 1.94 -11.84 -19.44
N THR A 297 2.01 -11.68 -20.76
CA THR A 297 2.35 -12.76 -21.71
C THR A 297 3.86 -12.85 -21.98
N GLN A 298 4.62 -11.81 -21.63
CA GLN A 298 6.07 -11.68 -21.80
C GLN A 298 6.62 -10.64 -20.80
N LEU A 299 7.94 -10.58 -20.59
CA LEU A 299 8.58 -9.49 -19.87
C LEU A 299 9.45 -8.66 -20.82
N LYS A 300 9.60 -7.36 -20.53
CA LYS A 300 10.67 -6.55 -21.12
C LYS A 300 12.01 -6.91 -20.45
N ALA A 301 13.11 -6.77 -21.18
CA ALA A 301 14.44 -7.08 -20.65
C ALA A 301 14.77 -6.20 -19.40
N PRO A 302 15.39 -6.75 -18.33
CA PRO A 302 15.62 -6.03 -17.07
C PRO A 302 16.67 -4.91 -17.13
N GLU A 303 17.19 -4.61 -18.33
CA GLU A 303 17.93 -3.40 -18.64
C GLU A 303 17.03 -2.14 -18.64
N TYR A 304 15.73 -2.28 -18.95
CA TYR A 304 14.78 -1.16 -19.11
C TYR A 304 13.95 -0.85 -17.86
N ASP A 305 13.52 -1.87 -17.11
CA ASP A 305 12.92 -1.72 -15.78
C ASP A 305 13.56 -2.73 -14.81
N ARG A 306 13.76 -2.33 -13.56
CA ARG A 306 14.33 -3.15 -12.47
C ARG A 306 13.46 -3.17 -11.22
N ARG A 307 12.23 -2.64 -11.30
CA ARG A 307 11.23 -2.75 -10.24
C ARG A 307 10.83 -4.22 -10.04
N ASN A 308 10.50 -4.59 -8.81
CA ASN A 308 10.02 -5.94 -8.51
C ASN A 308 8.67 -6.18 -9.22
N ILE A 309 8.59 -7.25 -10.00
CA ILE A 309 7.36 -7.71 -10.64
C ILE A 309 6.60 -8.56 -9.61
N SER A 310 5.27 -8.43 -9.58
CA SER A 310 4.42 -9.19 -8.67
C SER A 310 3.96 -10.48 -9.35
N GLY A 311 4.18 -11.61 -8.70
CA GLY A 311 3.74 -12.92 -9.19
C GLY A 311 2.59 -13.47 -8.37
N PHE A 312 1.72 -14.26 -9.01
CA PHE A 312 0.54 -14.88 -8.40
C PHE A 312 0.44 -16.35 -8.82
N ILE A 313 -0.05 -17.21 -7.91
CA ILE A 313 -0.29 -18.64 -8.16
C ILE A 313 -1.74 -18.97 -7.80
N PHE A 314 -2.46 -19.54 -8.77
CA PHE A 314 -3.85 -19.96 -8.69
C PHE A 314 -3.91 -21.48 -8.71
N SER A 315 -4.13 -22.10 -7.54
CA SER A 315 -4.23 -23.56 -7.42
C SER A 315 -5.70 -24.00 -7.35
N GLN A 316 -6.01 -25.12 -8.02
CA GLN A 316 -7.30 -25.79 -7.94
C GLN A 316 -7.54 -26.42 -6.56
N GLU A 317 -6.50 -26.99 -5.94
CA GLU A 317 -6.54 -27.60 -4.60
C GLU A 317 -6.84 -26.56 -3.51
N HIS A 318 -6.46 -25.30 -3.75
CA HIS A 318 -6.70 -24.16 -2.86
C HIS A 318 -7.77 -23.22 -3.44
N SER A 319 -8.97 -23.75 -3.68
CA SER A 319 -10.11 -22.98 -4.23
C SER A 319 -10.36 -21.65 -3.49
N ASP A 320 -10.10 -21.59 -2.19
CA ASP A 320 -10.28 -20.41 -1.33
C ASP A 320 -9.25 -19.28 -1.51
N ARG A 321 -8.06 -19.52 -2.09
CA ARG A 321 -6.98 -18.52 -2.09
C ARG A 321 -6.06 -18.54 -3.33
N ALA A 322 -5.27 -17.47 -3.45
CA ALA A 322 -4.17 -17.31 -4.41
C ALA A 322 -2.92 -16.82 -3.67
N PHE A 323 -1.73 -17.27 -4.07
CA PHE A 323 -0.47 -16.97 -3.37
C PHE A 323 0.38 -15.97 -4.14
N SER A 324 0.85 -14.89 -3.52
CA SER A 324 1.71 -13.89 -4.20
C SER A 324 3.20 -14.08 -3.90
N TYR A 325 4.05 -13.98 -4.92
CA TYR A 325 5.52 -13.98 -4.83
C TYR A 325 6.10 -12.76 -5.58
N GLN A 326 7.43 -12.64 -5.68
CA GLN A 326 8.06 -11.58 -6.49
C GLN A 326 9.13 -12.11 -7.43
N VAL A 327 9.21 -11.48 -8.60
CA VAL A 327 10.31 -11.62 -9.55
C VAL A 327 11.13 -10.33 -9.53
N LYS A 328 12.46 -10.46 -9.55
CA LYS A 328 13.42 -9.36 -9.32
C LYS A 328 14.53 -9.42 -10.36
N ALA A 329 15.03 -8.25 -10.76
CA ALA A 329 16.17 -8.15 -11.66
C ALA A 329 17.46 -8.49 -10.88
N GLU A 330 18.02 -9.67 -11.09
CA GLU A 330 19.35 -10.04 -10.60
C GLU A 330 20.40 -9.90 -11.70
N ARG A 331 21.66 -9.65 -11.32
CA ARG A 331 22.80 -9.76 -12.25
C ARG A 331 23.08 -11.23 -12.53
N ASP A 332 23.36 -11.57 -13.78
CA ASP A 332 23.75 -12.94 -14.12
C ASP A 332 25.12 -13.27 -13.52
N LYS A 333 25.14 -14.20 -12.57
CA LYS A 333 26.38 -14.65 -11.89
C LYS A 333 27.31 -15.40 -12.84
N ASN A 334 26.80 -15.83 -14.00
CA ASN A 334 27.59 -16.49 -15.05
C ASN A 334 28.23 -15.50 -16.03
N SER A 335 27.86 -14.20 -16.03
CA SER A 335 28.62 -13.18 -16.76
C SER A 335 29.93 -12.90 -16.03
N LYS A 336 30.94 -13.76 -16.25
CA LYS A 336 32.29 -13.60 -15.70
C LYS A 336 32.88 -12.27 -16.14
N ASN A 337 33.62 -11.62 -15.24
CA ASN A 337 34.43 -10.44 -15.57
C ASN A 337 35.52 -10.81 -16.60
N ALA A 338 35.23 -10.65 -17.88
CA ALA A 338 36.21 -10.76 -18.96
C ALA A 338 37.22 -9.59 -18.83
N LYS A 339 38.41 -9.87 -18.31
CA LYS A 339 39.51 -8.89 -18.14
C LYS A 339 40.19 -8.51 -19.47
N THR A 340 39.40 -8.24 -20.52
CA THR A 340 39.87 -8.12 -21.91
C THR A 340 39.14 -7.02 -22.69
N ASN A 341 39.36 -5.77 -22.28
CA ASN A 341 39.31 -4.55 -23.10
C ASN A 341 38.12 -4.31 -24.05
N LYS A 342 36.94 -4.87 -23.77
CA LYS A 342 35.65 -4.40 -24.31
C LYS A 342 34.62 -4.35 -23.18
N GLU A 343 33.78 -3.33 -23.21
CA GLU A 343 32.76 -3.08 -22.18
C GLU A 343 31.54 -4.01 -22.38
N GLU A 344 31.70 -5.28 -22.03
CA GLU A 344 30.54 -6.18 -21.92
C GLU A 344 29.64 -5.70 -20.78
N LYS A 345 28.47 -5.14 -21.16
CA LYS A 345 27.47 -4.67 -20.21
C LYS A 345 27.01 -5.82 -19.32
N VAL A 346 26.99 -5.59 -18.01
CA VAL A 346 26.48 -6.54 -17.01
C VAL A 346 25.07 -6.96 -17.40
N LYS A 347 24.90 -8.24 -17.77
CA LYS A 347 23.61 -8.83 -18.14
C LYS A 347 22.73 -8.97 -16.91
N TRP A 348 21.48 -8.55 -17.01
CA TRP A 348 20.47 -8.79 -15.99
C TRP A 348 19.54 -9.93 -16.42
N VAL A 349 18.94 -10.59 -15.43
CA VAL A 349 17.95 -11.67 -15.62
C VAL A 349 16.84 -11.53 -14.59
N TRP A 350 15.61 -11.85 -14.99
CA TRP A 350 14.46 -11.86 -14.10
C TRP A 350 14.44 -13.17 -13.33
N ARG A 351 14.60 -13.14 -12.00
CA ARG A 351 14.55 -14.34 -11.15
C ARG A 351 13.50 -14.23 -10.07
N THR A 352 12.82 -15.34 -9.78
CA THR A 352 11.95 -15.46 -8.61
C THR A 352 12.75 -15.30 -7.32
N ASP A 353 12.16 -14.69 -6.30
CA ASP A 353 12.77 -14.68 -4.97
C ASP A 353 12.67 -16.04 -4.26
N LYS A 354 13.46 -16.22 -3.18
CA LYS A 354 13.53 -17.47 -2.40
C LYS A 354 12.19 -17.93 -1.83
N ASP A 355 11.23 -17.02 -1.77
CA ASP A 355 9.88 -17.22 -1.30
C ASP A 355 9.04 -18.07 -2.26
N PHE A 356 9.29 -17.97 -3.57
CA PHE A 356 8.64 -18.77 -4.63
C PHE A 356 9.02 -20.25 -4.56
N GLU A 357 10.27 -20.58 -4.25
CA GLU A 357 10.79 -21.97 -4.22
C GLU A 357 9.96 -22.91 -3.32
N ILE A 358 9.39 -22.37 -2.25
CA ILE A 358 8.57 -23.12 -1.30
C ILE A 358 7.15 -23.29 -1.81
N LEU A 359 6.60 -22.28 -2.48
CA LEU A 359 5.32 -22.40 -3.18
C LEU A 359 5.45 -23.42 -4.32
N ARG A 360 6.56 -23.39 -5.08
CA ARG A 360 6.92 -24.39 -6.09
C ARG A 360 6.96 -25.81 -5.53
N ARG A 361 7.71 -26.05 -4.45
CA ARG A 361 7.82 -27.37 -3.79
C ARG A 361 6.51 -27.85 -3.15
N LYS A 362 5.62 -26.96 -2.72
CA LYS A 362 4.37 -27.33 -2.02
C LYS A 362 3.13 -27.38 -2.90
N LEU A 363 3.13 -26.69 -4.04
CA LEU A 363 2.04 -26.68 -5.02
C LEU A 363 2.40 -27.47 -6.30
N ASN A 364 3.53 -28.18 -6.29
CA ASN A 364 4.05 -29.00 -7.40
C ASN A 364 4.11 -28.24 -8.74
N LEU A 365 4.66 -27.03 -8.71
CA LEU A 365 4.77 -26.14 -9.89
C LEU A 365 5.93 -26.57 -10.81
N GLY A 366 5.93 -26.06 -12.04
CA GLY A 366 6.96 -26.33 -13.05
C GLY A 366 8.38 -25.92 -12.61
N SER A 367 9.39 -26.51 -13.25
CA SER A 367 10.80 -26.40 -12.85
C SER A 367 11.47 -25.05 -13.15
N SER A 368 10.75 -24.11 -13.78
CA SER A 368 11.27 -22.76 -14.03
C SER A 368 11.41 -21.93 -12.75
N SER A 369 12.32 -20.97 -12.80
CA SER A 369 12.53 -19.88 -11.82
C SER A 369 12.90 -18.55 -12.50
N ASP A 370 12.81 -18.49 -13.84
CA ASP A 370 13.10 -17.31 -14.64
C ASP A 370 11.79 -16.60 -15.00
N GLY A 371 11.78 -15.27 -14.85
CA GLY A 371 10.57 -14.47 -15.06
C GLY A 371 10.00 -14.55 -16.48
N GLN A 372 10.85 -14.72 -17.50
CA GLN A 372 10.39 -14.79 -18.89
C GLN A 372 9.73 -16.15 -19.17
N GLU A 373 10.35 -17.24 -18.71
CA GLU A 373 9.78 -18.58 -18.79
C GLU A 373 8.44 -18.68 -18.04
N ILE A 374 8.34 -18.03 -16.87
CA ILE A 374 7.09 -17.92 -16.10
C ILE A 374 6.03 -17.12 -16.85
N ALA A 375 6.37 -15.99 -17.49
CA ALA A 375 5.43 -15.23 -18.33
C ALA A 375 4.92 -16.04 -19.53
N PHE A 376 5.74 -16.93 -20.09
CA PHE A 376 5.33 -17.93 -21.08
C PHE A 376 4.59 -19.14 -20.49
N GLY A 377 4.26 -19.13 -19.21
CA GLY A 377 3.49 -20.19 -18.54
C GLY A 377 4.26 -21.46 -18.19
N LEU A 378 5.59 -21.51 -18.38
CA LEU A 378 6.41 -22.73 -18.19
C LEU A 378 6.60 -23.15 -16.71
N ALA A 379 6.09 -22.36 -15.77
CA ALA A 379 5.97 -22.73 -14.36
C ALA A 379 4.55 -23.23 -13.97
N SER A 380 3.55 -23.07 -14.84
CA SER A 380 2.20 -23.56 -14.63
C SER A 380 2.12 -25.08 -14.80
N THR A 381 1.10 -25.68 -14.21
CA THR A 381 0.70 -27.08 -14.38
C THR A 381 -0.82 -27.17 -14.50
N ASP A 382 -1.36 -28.31 -14.92
CA ASP A 382 -2.81 -28.53 -15.09
C ASP A 382 -3.64 -28.10 -13.85
N ASN A 383 -3.06 -28.25 -12.65
CA ASN A 383 -3.70 -27.92 -11.37
C ASN A 383 -3.32 -26.53 -10.81
N CYS A 384 -2.34 -25.83 -11.38
CA CYS A 384 -1.84 -24.55 -10.87
C CYS A 384 -1.42 -23.57 -11.99
N GLU A 385 -2.11 -22.44 -12.12
CA GLU A 385 -1.71 -21.36 -13.03
C GLU A 385 -0.77 -20.35 -12.32
N VAL A 386 0.39 -20.06 -12.93
CA VAL A 386 1.44 -19.22 -12.37
C VAL A 386 1.65 -18.00 -13.29
N LEU A 387 1.36 -16.80 -12.78
CA LEU A 387 1.26 -15.58 -13.58
C LEU A 387 2.04 -14.41 -12.99
N LEU A 388 2.37 -13.42 -13.84
CA LEU A 388 3.08 -12.19 -13.47
C LEU A 388 2.27 -10.94 -13.82
N THR A 389 2.47 -9.87 -13.05
CA THR A 389 1.91 -8.53 -13.30
C THR A 389 2.85 -7.43 -12.81
N TYR A 390 2.97 -6.34 -13.58
CA TYR A 390 3.52 -5.08 -13.08
C TYR A 390 2.47 -4.36 -12.23
N ARG A 391 2.89 -3.43 -11.35
CA ARG A 391 1.99 -2.70 -10.43
C ARG A 391 0.82 -1.97 -11.10
N ASN A 392 0.95 -1.62 -12.38
CA ASN A 392 -0.03 -0.83 -13.13
C ASN A 392 -0.76 -1.64 -14.22
N GLY A 393 -0.54 -2.96 -14.35
CA GLY A 393 -1.18 -3.79 -15.38
C GLY A 393 -0.86 -3.41 -16.84
N LEU A 394 0.24 -2.68 -17.05
CA LEU A 394 0.73 -2.15 -18.33
C LEU A 394 2.24 -2.43 -18.45
N GLN A 395 2.62 -3.26 -19.42
CA GLN A 395 3.96 -3.32 -20.04
C GLN A 395 4.09 -4.32 -21.20
N ASP A 396 3.02 -5.01 -21.64
CA ASP A 396 2.95 -5.74 -22.94
C ASP A 396 2.90 -4.77 -24.16
N ASN A 397 3.58 -3.63 -24.01
CA ASN A 397 3.59 -2.49 -24.89
C ASN A 397 4.81 -2.61 -25.82
N SER A 398 4.61 -2.88 -27.11
CA SER A 398 5.43 -2.19 -28.14
C SER A 398 5.22 -0.67 -28.00
N GLU A 399 6.03 0.15 -28.66
CA GLU A 399 6.14 1.59 -28.34
C GLU A 399 4.92 2.46 -28.75
N ASP A 400 3.80 1.81 -29.09
CA ASP A 400 2.52 2.36 -29.53
C ASP A 400 1.38 1.95 -28.55
N ASP A 401 1.14 2.76 -27.52
CA ASP A 401 0.19 2.43 -26.43
C ASP A 401 -1.30 2.45 -26.86
N GLU A 402 -1.65 3.17 -27.94
CA GLU A 402 -3.02 3.18 -28.45
C GLU A 402 -3.34 1.91 -29.25
N GLU A 403 -2.45 1.49 -30.16
CA GLU A 403 -2.67 0.33 -31.04
C GLU A 403 -2.57 -1.02 -30.29
N THR A 404 -1.79 -1.08 -29.21
CA THR A 404 -1.59 -2.31 -28.42
C THR A 404 -2.81 -2.70 -27.58
N SER A 405 -3.62 -1.74 -27.14
CA SER A 405 -4.90 -2.03 -26.47
C SER A 405 -5.85 -2.86 -27.36
N VAL A 406 -5.92 -2.51 -28.64
CA VAL A 406 -6.70 -3.20 -29.69
C VAL A 406 -6.12 -4.59 -29.96
N ARG A 407 -4.79 -4.73 -30.07
CA ARG A 407 -4.13 -6.02 -30.34
C ARG A 407 -4.27 -7.07 -29.24
N TYR A 408 -4.53 -6.67 -27.98
CA TYR A 408 -4.74 -7.58 -26.85
C TYR A 408 -6.18 -7.64 -26.33
N GLY A 409 -7.06 -6.71 -26.73
CA GLY A 409 -8.51 -6.76 -26.48
C GLY A 409 -8.96 -6.62 -25.02
N ILE A 410 -8.12 -6.13 -24.11
CA ILE A 410 -8.46 -5.94 -22.70
C ILE A 410 -8.24 -4.47 -22.32
N GLU A 411 -9.31 -3.71 -22.14
CA GLU A 411 -9.29 -2.30 -21.74
C GLU A 411 -8.87 -2.09 -20.27
N THR A 412 -8.50 -0.85 -19.94
CA THR A 412 -8.15 -0.43 -18.57
C THR A 412 -9.39 -0.24 -17.70
N GLY A 413 -9.20 -0.26 -16.38
CA GLY A 413 -10.30 -0.07 -15.42
C GLY A 413 -11.32 -1.23 -15.40
N VAL A 414 -12.45 -0.97 -14.77
CA VAL A 414 -13.60 -1.87 -14.59
C VAL A 414 -14.85 -1.02 -14.87
N PRO A 415 -15.81 -1.47 -15.71
CA PRO A 415 -17.11 -0.82 -15.90
C PRO A 415 -17.79 -0.52 -14.56
N GLU A 416 -18.47 0.63 -14.44
CA GLU A 416 -19.09 1.01 -13.15
C GLU A 416 -20.20 0.03 -12.71
N ILE A 417 -20.87 -0.64 -13.66
CA ILE A 417 -21.88 -1.68 -13.38
C ILE A 417 -21.25 -2.89 -12.67
N ASP A 418 -20.15 -3.45 -13.18
CA ASP A 418 -19.40 -4.56 -12.53
C ASP A 418 -18.99 -4.22 -11.08
N LYS A 419 -18.73 -2.93 -10.78
CA LYS A 419 -18.39 -2.49 -9.42
C LYS A 419 -19.61 -2.44 -8.51
N LEU A 420 -20.76 -2.02 -9.04
CA LEU A 420 -22.04 -1.98 -8.31
C LEU A 420 -22.54 -3.40 -8.04
N ASP A 421 -22.52 -4.28 -9.04
CA ASP A 421 -22.89 -5.70 -8.91
C ASP A 421 -22.03 -6.41 -7.87
N ALA A 422 -20.70 -6.21 -7.94
CA ALA A 422 -19.78 -6.74 -6.95
C ALA A 422 -20.03 -6.17 -5.54
N PHE A 423 -20.34 -4.88 -5.43
CA PHE A 423 -20.66 -4.23 -4.16
C PHE A 423 -21.98 -4.75 -3.57
N GLU A 424 -23.01 -5.00 -4.40
CA GLU A 424 -24.26 -5.63 -3.99
C GLU A 424 -24.07 -7.09 -3.56
N ALA A 425 -23.27 -7.87 -4.28
CA ALA A 425 -22.95 -9.25 -3.92
C ALA A 425 -22.23 -9.31 -2.57
N ILE A 426 -21.31 -8.37 -2.32
CA ILE A 426 -20.68 -8.20 -1.00
C ILE A 426 -21.71 -7.75 0.04
N ALA A 427 -22.61 -6.81 -0.27
CA ALA A 427 -23.65 -6.36 0.66
C ALA A 427 -24.55 -7.51 1.15
N LYS A 428 -24.96 -8.41 0.23
CA LYS A 428 -25.75 -9.62 0.52
C LYS A 428 -24.98 -10.60 1.44
N ILE A 429 -23.65 -10.60 1.41
CA ILE A 429 -22.77 -11.38 2.30
C ILE A 429 -22.58 -10.73 3.67
N LEU A 430 -22.60 -9.39 3.76
CA LEU A 430 -22.33 -8.66 5.01
C LEU A 430 -23.58 -8.29 5.82
N GLN A 431 -24.76 -8.24 5.19
CA GLN A 431 -26.04 -8.00 5.86
C GLN A 431 -26.31 -8.95 7.05
N PRO A 432 -26.03 -10.28 6.99
CA PRO A 432 -26.21 -11.17 8.14
C PRO A 432 -25.28 -10.87 9.33
N LEU A 433 -24.18 -10.14 9.09
CA LEU A 433 -23.23 -9.68 10.12
C LEU A 433 -23.67 -8.34 10.75
N GLY A 434 -24.80 -7.77 10.33
CA GLY A 434 -25.27 -6.44 10.74
C GLY A 434 -24.42 -5.27 10.22
N ILE A 435 -23.59 -5.52 9.21
CA ILE A 435 -22.81 -4.49 8.52
C ILE A 435 -23.69 -3.93 7.39
N GLU A 436 -23.86 -2.61 7.34
CA GLU A 436 -24.82 -1.92 6.45
C GLU A 436 -24.13 -1.16 5.31
N ILE A 437 -24.82 -0.95 4.19
CA ILE A 437 -24.35 -0.03 3.13
C ILE A 437 -24.33 1.40 3.69
N LEU A 438 -23.23 2.14 3.47
CA LEU A 438 -23.20 3.58 3.73
C LEU A 438 -24.11 4.29 2.72
N LYS A 439 -25.25 4.82 3.19
CA LYS A 439 -26.29 5.37 2.29
C LYS A 439 -25.88 6.67 1.60
N ASP A 440 -25.19 7.56 2.32
CA ASP A 440 -24.68 8.84 1.83
C ASP A 440 -23.56 9.34 2.77
N TYR A 441 -22.78 10.32 2.31
CA TYR A 441 -21.93 11.14 3.15
C TYR A 441 -22.05 12.61 2.75
N LYS A 442 -22.41 13.48 3.70
CA LYS A 442 -22.34 14.93 3.48
C LYS A 442 -20.88 15.35 3.38
N LYS A 443 -20.35 15.43 2.15
CA LYS A 443 -19.03 16.01 1.88
C LYS A 443 -18.98 17.41 2.52
N VAL A 444 -18.14 17.57 3.54
CA VAL A 444 -17.85 18.89 4.10
C VAL A 444 -17.27 19.74 2.96
N PRO A 445 -17.88 20.89 2.61
CA PRO A 445 -17.39 21.69 1.51
C PRO A 445 -16.04 22.29 1.88
N SER A 446 -14.98 21.70 1.34
CA SER A 446 -13.65 22.32 1.38
C SER A 446 -13.73 23.60 0.55
N THR A 447 -13.50 24.75 1.19
CA THR A 447 -13.30 26.06 0.55
C THR A 447 -12.14 26.04 -0.46
N HIS A 448 -11.26 25.06 -0.35
CA HIS A 448 -10.16 24.78 -1.26
C HIS A 448 -10.58 23.73 -2.31
N LYS A 449 -10.24 23.97 -3.59
CA LYS A 449 -10.49 23.04 -4.71
C LYS A 449 -9.77 21.70 -4.54
N LEU A 450 -10.29 20.65 -5.16
CA LEU A 450 -9.64 19.35 -5.27
C LEU A 450 -8.32 19.47 -6.03
N ASP A 451 -7.31 18.72 -5.55
CA ASP A 451 -5.88 18.84 -5.84
C ASP A 451 -5.40 20.17 -6.44
N ASP A 452 -5.12 21.10 -5.54
CA ASP A 452 -4.31 22.27 -5.84
C ASP A 452 -3.25 22.42 -4.74
N THR A 453 -2.48 21.35 -4.56
CA THR A 453 -1.40 21.30 -3.57
C THR A 453 -0.34 22.38 -3.84
N ALA A 454 -0.23 22.84 -5.09
CA ALA A 454 0.64 23.94 -5.50
C ALA A 454 0.16 25.33 -5.05
N SER A 455 -1.11 25.72 -5.25
CA SER A 455 -1.58 27.05 -4.81
C SER A 455 -1.74 27.19 -3.30
N ARG A 456 -1.92 26.05 -2.60
CA ARG A 456 -1.95 25.97 -1.13
C ARG A 456 -0.58 26.19 -0.48
N MET A 457 0.51 26.07 -1.22
CA MET A 457 1.84 26.44 -0.71
C MET A 457 2.01 27.95 -0.85
N ILE A 458 2.32 28.63 0.25
CA ILE A 458 2.80 30.01 0.21
C ILE A 458 4.12 30.02 -0.56
N ASN A 459 4.17 30.79 -1.65
CA ASN A 459 5.33 30.81 -2.54
C ASN A 459 6.62 31.27 -1.84
N LEU A 460 7.75 30.83 -2.38
CA LEU A 460 9.08 31.08 -1.84
C LEU A 460 9.39 32.59 -1.61
N PRO A 461 9.08 33.53 -2.52
CA PRO A 461 9.23 34.96 -2.25
C PRO A 461 8.49 35.41 -0.99
N THR A 462 7.21 35.04 -0.85
CA THR A 462 6.38 35.48 0.29
C THR A 462 6.87 34.85 1.60
N LEU A 463 7.12 33.54 1.61
CA LEU A 463 7.51 32.82 2.82
C LEU A 463 8.93 33.20 3.29
N LEU A 464 9.89 33.27 2.37
CA LEU A 464 11.27 33.64 2.70
C LEU A 464 11.40 35.12 3.04
N GLY A 465 10.60 35.98 2.40
CA GLY A 465 10.49 37.40 2.73
C GLY A 465 10.02 37.61 4.17
N GLY A 466 8.86 37.04 4.54
CA GLY A 466 8.36 37.15 5.92
C GLY A 466 9.28 36.55 6.98
N VAL A 467 10.01 35.48 6.66
CA VAL A 467 11.03 34.92 7.55
C VAL A 467 12.22 35.86 7.72
N LEU A 468 12.75 36.46 6.64
CA LEU A 468 13.89 37.38 6.72
C LEU A 468 13.53 38.71 7.37
N GLU A 469 12.33 39.23 7.13
CA GLU A 469 11.82 40.45 7.76
C GLU A 469 11.68 40.27 9.27
N ALA A 470 10.98 39.22 9.73
CA ALA A 470 10.83 38.90 11.15
C ALA A 470 12.17 38.65 11.87
N LEU A 471 13.22 38.27 11.14
CA LEU A 471 14.59 38.10 11.65
C LEU A 471 15.36 39.42 11.84
N GLU A 472 15.05 40.46 11.06
CA GLU A 472 15.66 41.79 11.21
C GLU A 472 14.82 42.71 12.11
N THR A 473 13.49 42.62 12.07
CA THR A 473 12.58 43.40 12.94
C THR A 473 12.47 42.85 14.37
N ASN A 474 12.76 41.57 14.57
CA ASN A 474 12.44 40.80 15.77
C ASN A 474 10.94 40.71 16.11
N THR A 475 10.04 41.01 15.15
CA THR A 475 8.58 40.89 15.32
C THR A 475 8.02 39.70 14.54
N ASN A 476 7.52 38.68 15.26
CA ASN A 476 6.96 37.45 14.66
C ASN A 476 5.61 37.65 13.91
N LEU A 477 5.09 38.88 13.83
CA LEU A 477 3.71 39.18 13.42
C LEU A 477 3.58 40.30 12.40
N GLU A 478 4.65 41.05 12.11
CA GLU A 478 4.63 42.18 11.17
C GLU A 478 5.65 41.93 10.06
N PHE A 479 5.15 41.53 8.91
CA PHE A 479 5.90 41.39 7.66
C PHE A 479 5.09 41.94 6.49
N THR A 480 5.79 42.49 5.49
CA THR A 480 5.24 43.26 4.38
C THR A 480 5.49 42.56 3.04
N PRO A 481 4.55 42.66 2.08
CA PRO A 481 4.69 41.98 0.77
C PRO A 481 5.93 42.33 -0.04
N LYS A 482 6.61 43.43 0.31
CA LYS A 482 7.66 44.06 -0.50
C LYS A 482 9.01 44.11 0.23
N TYR A 483 9.21 43.35 1.30
CA TYR A 483 10.49 43.35 2.00
C TYR A 483 11.66 42.94 1.10
N LEU A 484 11.50 41.85 0.32
CA LEU A 484 12.50 41.44 -0.67
C LEU A 484 12.64 42.43 -1.84
N ASP A 485 11.55 43.08 -2.26
CA ASP A 485 11.58 44.11 -3.32
C ASP A 485 12.34 45.40 -2.89
N GLN A 486 12.58 45.60 -1.59
CA GLN A 486 13.37 46.71 -1.05
C GLN A 486 14.88 46.40 -0.95
N LEU A 487 15.29 45.15 -1.18
CA LEU A 487 16.67 44.69 -1.02
C LEU A 487 17.29 44.36 -2.37
N ASN A 488 18.56 44.74 -2.57
CA ASN A 488 19.34 44.26 -3.72
C ASN A 488 19.91 42.85 -3.48
N ASP A 489 20.33 42.19 -4.57
CA ASP A 489 20.88 40.83 -4.58
C ASP A 489 21.92 40.60 -3.47
N LYS A 490 22.82 41.55 -3.25
CA LYS A 490 23.86 41.44 -2.22
C LYS A 490 23.27 41.48 -0.81
N GLN A 491 22.31 42.38 -0.53
CA GLN A 491 21.66 42.44 0.78
C GLN A 491 20.91 41.14 1.09
N ILE A 492 20.28 40.51 0.09
CA ILE A 492 19.59 39.23 0.27
C ILE A 492 20.61 38.10 0.52
N ASP A 493 21.73 38.06 -0.22
CA ASP A 493 22.80 37.06 0.00
C ASP A 493 23.47 37.23 1.38
N ASP A 494 23.78 38.47 1.77
CA ASP A 494 24.33 38.82 3.08
C ASP A 494 23.39 38.36 4.21
N LEU A 495 22.07 38.53 4.08
CA LEU A 495 21.07 38.05 5.06
C LEU A 495 20.94 36.52 5.10
N LEU A 496 20.89 35.85 3.95
CA LEU A 496 20.81 34.38 3.88
C LEU A 496 22.07 33.73 4.47
N SER A 497 23.23 34.33 4.21
CA SER A 497 24.52 33.93 4.75
C SER A 497 24.57 34.13 6.27
N LYS A 498 24.17 35.32 6.75
CA LYS A 498 24.09 35.70 8.18
C LYS A 498 23.19 34.77 9.01
N HIS A 499 21.99 34.48 8.52
CA HIS A 499 20.96 33.78 9.33
C HIS A 499 20.92 32.26 9.13
N PHE A 500 21.28 31.76 7.93
CA PHE A 500 21.20 30.33 7.61
C PHE A 500 22.54 29.70 7.21
N GLY A 501 23.47 30.49 6.68
CA GLY A 501 24.69 29.99 6.01
C GLY A 501 24.44 29.58 4.56
N ILE A 502 23.37 30.09 3.94
CA ILE A 502 22.95 29.79 2.57
C ILE A 502 23.29 30.98 1.67
N ARG A 503 23.58 30.74 0.38
CA ARG A 503 23.72 31.78 -0.64
C ARG A 503 22.62 31.71 -1.69
N LEU A 504 22.34 32.81 -2.36
CA LEU A 504 21.44 32.89 -3.52
C LEU A 504 21.81 31.89 -4.63
N GLU A 505 23.10 31.63 -4.82
CA GLU A 505 23.61 30.63 -5.78
C GLU A 505 23.16 29.20 -5.45
N GLY A 506 22.88 28.89 -4.18
CA GLY A 506 22.35 27.61 -3.73
C GLY A 506 20.84 27.45 -3.86
N ILE A 507 20.11 28.55 -4.15
CA ILE A 507 18.67 28.51 -4.40
C ILE A 507 18.42 28.18 -5.88
N HIS A 508 17.54 27.22 -6.17
CA HIS A 508 17.19 26.89 -7.54
C HIS A 508 16.57 28.11 -8.26
N TRP A 509 17.19 28.55 -9.35
CA TRP A 509 16.93 29.79 -10.11
C TRP A 509 17.33 31.11 -9.39
N GLY A 510 17.95 31.04 -8.21
CA GLY A 510 18.49 32.19 -7.48
C GLY A 510 17.46 33.30 -7.24
N ILE A 511 17.86 34.56 -7.40
CA ILE A 511 16.94 35.71 -7.20
C ILE A 511 15.71 35.69 -8.12
N LYS A 512 15.73 34.99 -9.26
CA LYS A 512 14.54 34.84 -10.13
C LYS A 512 13.43 34.03 -9.46
N ALA A 513 13.76 33.18 -8.48
CA ALA A 513 12.79 32.48 -7.63
C ALA A 513 12.22 33.34 -6.49
N LEU A 514 12.79 34.53 -6.24
CA LEU A 514 12.42 35.44 -5.13
C LEU A 514 11.67 36.69 -5.61
N GLN A 515 11.33 36.78 -6.90
CA GLN A 515 10.71 37.96 -7.51
C GLN A 515 9.25 37.71 -7.91
N PHE A 516 8.35 38.62 -7.54
CA PHE A 516 6.94 38.59 -7.95
C PHE A 516 6.79 38.94 -9.44
N LYS A 517 6.59 37.93 -10.28
CA LYS A 517 6.49 38.06 -11.75
C LYS A 517 5.31 37.30 -12.31
N GLY A 518 4.30 38.02 -12.82
CA GLY A 518 3.25 37.56 -13.76
C GLY A 518 2.34 36.42 -13.27
N ARG A 519 2.91 35.23 -13.06
CA ARG A 519 2.25 34.05 -12.48
C ARG A 519 2.45 33.95 -10.97
N THR A 520 3.58 34.42 -10.44
CA THR A 520 3.86 34.42 -8.99
C THR A 520 3.19 35.62 -8.32
N LYS A 521 2.09 35.38 -7.61
CA LYS A 521 1.35 36.40 -6.84
C LYS A 521 2.01 36.67 -5.48
N ASN A 522 1.79 37.86 -4.93
CA ASN A 522 1.90 38.07 -3.48
C ASN A 522 0.90 37.14 -2.76
N GLN A 523 1.31 36.46 -1.69
CA GLN A 523 0.44 35.63 -0.84
C GLN A 523 0.51 36.01 0.66
N THR A 524 0.82 37.28 0.96
CA THR A 524 1.02 37.77 2.34
C THR A 524 -0.22 37.60 3.20
N ASP A 525 -1.39 37.92 2.65
CA ASP A 525 -2.67 37.85 3.38
C ASP A 525 -3.03 36.38 3.68
N GLU A 526 -2.76 35.47 2.74
CA GLU A 526 -2.90 34.03 2.96
C GLU A 526 -1.89 33.49 4.00
N LEU A 527 -0.65 33.99 4.01
CA LEU A 527 0.35 33.62 5.02
C LEU A 527 -0.07 34.09 6.42
N GLN A 528 -0.56 35.33 6.56
CA GLN A 528 -1.13 35.84 7.82
C GLN A 528 -2.35 35.02 8.26
N GLY A 529 -3.25 34.66 7.34
CA GLY A 529 -4.39 33.80 7.61
C GLY A 529 -4.00 32.40 8.12
N ILE A 530 -2.95 31.81 7.55
CA ILE A 530 -2.39 30.53 8.03
C ILE A 530 -1.81 30.67 9.44
N ILE A 531 -1.04 31.74 9.73
CA ILE A 531 -0.46 31.99 11.06
C ILE A 531 -1.57 32.09 12.12
N GLN A 532 -2.61 32.89 11.86
CA GLN A 532 -3.75 33.04 12.76
C GLN A 532 -4.52 31.72 12.96
N ALA A 533 -4.79 30.98 11.88
CA ALA A 533 -5.47 29.70 11.93
C ALA A 533 -4.68 28.63 12.72
N ASN A 534 -3.35 28.58 12.52
CA ASN A 534 -2.44 27.72 13.28
C ASN A 534 -2.45 28.05 14.76
N GLN A 535 -2.29 29.32 15.14
CA GLN A 535 -2.26 29.76 16.53
C GLN A 535 -3.60 29.46 17.24
N ALA A 536 -4.74 29.76 16.58
CA ALA A 536 -6.07 29.44 17.12
C ALA A 536 -6.32 27.93 17.24
N ALA A 537 -5.84 27.12 16.28
CA ALA A 537 -5.93 25.66 16.35
C ALA A 537 -5.10 25.10 17.51
N MET A 538 -3.88 25.62 17.72
CA MET A 538 -3.01 25.24 18.84
C MET A 538 -3.64 25.61 20.19
N GLN A 539 -4.13 26.85 20.35
CA GLN A 539 -4.80 27.30 21.57
C GLN A 539 -6.06 26.47 21.88
N ARG A 540 -6.81 26.01 20.88
CA ARG A 540 -7.98 25.15 21.06
C ARG A 540 -7.62 23.72 21.48
N LEU A 541 -6.50 23.17 20.96
CA LEU A 541 -6.07 21.80 21.24
C LEU A 541 -5.26 21.68 22.54
N TYR A 542 -4.49 22.72 22.87
CA TYR A 542 -3.54 22.75 23.99
C TYR A 542 -3.67 24.08 24.77
N PRO A 543 -4.83 24.38 25.38
CA PRO A 543 -5.12 25.70 25.95
C PRO A 543 -4.20 26.13 27.11
N ASN A 544 -3.59 25.17 27.80
CA ASN A 544 -2.72 25.39 28.97
C ASN A 544 -1.29 24.84 28.77
N GLU A 545 -0.94 24.37 27.57
CA GLU A 545 0.30 23.67 27.29
C GLU A 545 0.99 24.23 26.03
N ARG A 546 2.31 24.10 25.96
CA ARG A 546 3.10 24.39 24.75
C ARG A 546 3.69 23.07 24.23
N PRO A 547 3.10 22.46 23.19
CA PRO A 547 3.65 21.24 22.61
C PRO A 547 5.06 21.47 22.08
N LEU A 548 5.90 20.45 22.21
CA LEU A 548 7.33 20.55 21.94
C LEU A 548 7.69 19.79 20.65
N LEU A 549 8.18 20.52 19.66
CA LEU A 549 8.64 19.99 18.38
C LEU A 549 10.13 19.66 18.46
N PHE A 550 10.50 18.40 18.21
CA PHE A 550 11.88 17.98 17.97
C PHE A 550 12.16 17.89 16.47
N ILE A 551 13.19 18.60 15.99
CA ILE A 551 13.67 18.53 14.61
C ILE A 551 14.94 17.66 14.58
N PHE A 552 14.80 16.40 14.17
CA PHE A 552 15.94 15.50 13.95
C PHE A 552 16.50 15.68 12.54
N TYR A 553 17.80 15.93 12.42
CA TYR A 553 18.50 16.14 11.14
C TYR A 553 19.92 15.57 11.19
N GLU A 554 20.49 15.22 10.04
CA GLU A 554 21.91 14.87 9.94
C GLU A 554 22.79 16.12 9.95
N ALA A 555 24.00 16.04 10.50
CA ALA A 555 24.85 17.21 10.72
C ALA A 555 25.17 18.05 9.46
N HIS A 556 25.07 17.45 8.26
CA HIS A 556 25.27 18.15 6.99
C HIS A 556 24.06 19.00 6.55
N LEU A 557 22.87 18.79 7.14
CA LEU A 557 21.61 19.50 6.87
C LEU A 557 21.32 20.61 7.90
N GLN A 558 22.36 21.13 8.56
CA GLN A 558 22.21 22.17 9.58
C GLN A 558 21.65 23.51 9.05
N PRO A 559 22.01 23.99 7.83
CA PRO A 559 21.37 25.17 7.24
C PRO A 559 19.86 25.00 7.03
N GLU A 560 19.46 23.85 6.50
CA GLU A 560 18.07 23.49 6.20
C GLU A 560 17.25 23.35 7.49
N ALA A 561 17.82 22.73 8.53
CA ALA A 561 17.20 22.62 9.85
C ALA A 561 16.98 23.99 10.52
N LYS A 562 17.93 24.94 10.37
CA LYS A 562 17.77 26.33 10.82
C LYS A 562 16.66 27.05 10.05
N LEU A 563 16.62 26.91 8.72
CA LEU A 563 15.59 27.51 7.88
C LEU A 563 14.20 26.98 8.23
N LEU A 564 14.07 25.66 8.36
CA LEU A 564 12.83 25.00 8.81
C LEU A 564 12.40 25.51 10.19
N GLN A 565 13.30 25.57 11.17
CA GLN A 565 12.99 26.11 12.50
C GLN A 565 12.45 27.55 12.44
N LYS A 566 13.00 28.42 11.59
CA LYS A 566 12.52 29.80 11.45
C LYS A 566 11.19 29.90 10.70
N ILE A 567 10.98 29.08 9.66
CA ILE A 567 9.67 28.91 9.01
C ILE A 567 8.61 28.45 10.02
N THR A 568 8.93 27.47 10.89
CA THR A 568 8.02 27.03 11.95
C THR A 568 7.74 28.13 12.97
N LYS A 569 8.73 28.93 13.38
CA LYS A 569 8.50 30.06 14.30
C LYS A 569 7.62 31.15 13.69
N LEU A 570 7.73 31.43 12.39
CA LEU A 570 6.81 32.33 11.71
C LEU A 570 5.39 31.74 11.68
N LEU A 571 5.25 30.48 11.24
CA LEU A 571 3.95 29.84 11.00
C LEU A 571 3.14 29.48 12.26
N TRP A 572 3.78 29.33 13.42
CA TRP A 572 3.12 28.97 14.69
C TRP A 572 3.39 29.93 15.86
N GLY A 573 4.30 30.91 15.71
CA GLY A 573 4.68 31.83 16.79
C GLY A 573 5.18 31.10 18.04
N ASP A 574 4.87 31.65 19.21
CA ASP A 574 5.27 31.08 20.52
C ASP A 574 4.32 29.98 21.04
N THR A 575 3.47 29.39 20.19
CA THR A 575 2.59 28.26 20.55
C THR A 575 3.30 26.90 20.56
N LEU A 576 4.55 26.85 20.08
CA LEU A 576 5.39 25.66 20.06
C LEU A 576 6.77 25.95 20.65
N ASP A 577 7.23 25.10 21.56
CA ASP A 577 8.65 25.03 21.91
C ASP A 577 9.37 24.19 20.84
N ILE A 578 10.43 24.70 20.23
CA ILE A 578 11.17 23.97 19.18
C ILE A 578 12.59 23.65 19.66
N LYS A 579 12.95 22.37 19.61
CA LYS A 579 14.28 21.86 19.95
C LYS A 579 14.90 21.08 18.80
N ASN A 580 16.22 21.08 18.79
CA ASN A 580 17.12 20.46 17.82
C ASN A 580 18.05 19.49 18.56
#